data_AF-A0AAW8KLL4-F1
#
_entry.id   AF-A0AAW8KLL4-F1
#
_cell.length_a   1.000
_cell.length_b   1.000
_cell.length_c   1.000
_cell.angle_alpha   90.00
_cell.angle_beta   90.00
_cell.angle_gamma   90.00
#
_symmetry.space_group_name_H-M   'P 1'
#
loop_
_entity.id
_entity.type
_entity.pdbx_description
1 polymer ?
#
loop_
_entity_poly.entity_id
_entity_poly.type
_entity_poly.pdbx_seq_one_letter_code
_entity_poly.pdbx_strand_id
1 'polypeptide(L)'
;MIRQYHTSDAPALLALWNSAGVRAGYAPLDARQLDALLLQHPDFSPEYTFVLEDNGQLLGFVNGCTGSHIPKGDVRGYLSCLLL
;
A
#
# COMPACT_ATOMS: atom_id res chain seq x y z
N MET A 1 -12.82 8.29 5.44
CA MET A 1 -13.01 6.97 6.07
C MET A 1 -11.76 6.13 5.88
N ILE A 2 -11.26 5.51 6.95
CA ILE A 2 -10.21 4.49 6.83
C ILE A 2 -10.91 3.15 6.59
N ARG A 3 -10.47 2.41 5.57
CA ARG A 3 -10.98 1.08 5.22
C ARG A 3 -9.86 0.18 4.72
N GLN A 4 -10.11 -1.12 4.68
CA GLN A 4 -9.20 -2.05 4.04
C GLN A 4 -9.06 -1.72 2.55
N TYR A 5 -7.87 -2.00 2.02
CA TYR A 5 -7.58 -1.92 0.60
C TYR A 5 -8.37 -2.99 -0.17
N HIS A 6 -8.85 -2.62 -1.36
CA HIS A 6 -9.44 -3.53 -2.32
C HIS A 6 -8.64 -3.48 -3.63
N THR A 7 -8.62 -4.56 -4.41
CA THR A 7 -7.84 -4.61 -5.66
C THR A 7 -8.25 -3.56 -6.69
N SER A 8 -9.50 -3.06 -6.63
CA SER A 8 -9.98 -1.94 -7.44
C SER A 8 -9.32 -0.60 -7.09
N ASP A 9 -8.66 -0.48 -5.95
CA ASP A 9 -7.96 0.73 -5.52
C ASP A 9 -6.60 0.90 -6.22
N ALA A 10 -6.07 -0.14 -6.89
CA ALA A 10 -4.73 -0.12 -7.49
C ALA A 10 -4.45 1.11 -8.38
N PRO A 11 -5.36 1.55 -9.28
CA PRO A 11 -5.12 2.75 -10.07
C PRO A 11 -5.04 4.03 -9.24
N ALA A 12 -5.88 4.15 -8.21
CA ALA A 12 -5.89 5.32 -7.32
C ALA A 12 -4.65 5.32 -6.41
N LEU A 13 -4.22 4.15 -5.94
CA LEU A 13 -2.97 3.98 -5.20
C LEU A 13 -1.75 4.36 -6.04
N LEU A 14 -1.71 3.97 -7.32
CA LEU A 14 -0.64 4.39 -8.24
C LEU A 14 -0.57 5.91 -8.37
N ALA A 15 -1.73 6.57 -8.50
CA ALA A 15 -1.81 8.02 -8.55
C ALA A 15 -1.35 8.68 -7.23
N LEU A 16 -1.71 8.11 -6.08
CA LEU A 16 -1.27 8.56 -4.77
C LEU A 16 0.25 8.40 -4.59
N TRP A 17 0.81 7.25 -4.99
CA TRP A 17 2.25 6.99 -4.96
C TRP A 17 3.01 8.01 -5.81
N ASN A 18 2.58 8.22 -7.05
CA ASN A 18 3.23 9.15 -7.99
C ASN A 18 3.03 10.62 -7.64
N SER A 19 2.23 10.93 -6.61
CA SER A 19 2.04 12.29 -6.10
C SER A 19 2.66 12.44 -4.71
N ALA A 20 1.96 12.02 -3.65
CA ALA A 20 2.41 12.08 -2.27
C ALA A 20 3.69 11.27 -2.05
N GLY A 21 3.78 10.06 -2.60
CA GLY A 21 4.97 9.22 -2.47
C GLY A 21 6.21 9.86 -3.10
N VAL A 22 6.10 10.41 -4.31
CA VAL A 22 7.21 11.12 -4.96
C VAL A 22 7.61 12.37 -4.17
N ARG A 23 6.66 13.14 -3.62
CA ARG A 23 6.96 14.26 -2.73
C ARG A 23 7.67 13.84 -1.44
N ALA A 24 7.38 12.63 -0.93
CA ALA A 24 8.05 12.03 0.20
C ALA A 24 9.43 11.42 -0.14
N GLY A 25 9.84 11.44 -1.42
CA GLY A 25 11.16 10.97 -1.88
C GLY A 25 11.19 9.57 -2.49
N TYR A 26 10.03 8.91 -2.66
CA TYR A 26 9.97 7.64 -3.39
C TYR A 26 10.15 7.85 -4.90
N ALA A 27 10.68 6.84 -5.58
CA ALA A 27 10.73 6.83 -7.05
C ALA A 27 9.31 6.70 -7.63
N PRO A 28 9.01 7.38 -8.76
CA PRO A 28 7.75 7.18 -9.47
C PRO A 28 7.69 5.76 -10.06
N LEU A 29 6.47 5.24 -10.20
CA LEU A 29 6.20 3.89 -10.69
C LEU A 29 5.18 3.92 -11.83
N ASP A 30 5.26 2.92 -12.70
CA ASP A 30 4.12 2.48 -13.51
C ASP A 30 3.32 1.36 -12.80
N ALA A 31 2.21 0.92 -13.39
CA ALA A 31 1.35 -0.11 -12.80
C ALA A 31 2.07 -1.45 -12.58
N ARG A 32 2.93 -1.86 -13.53
CA ARG A 32 3.67 -3.12 -13.43
C ARG A 32 4.72 -3.05 -12.33
N GLN A 33 5.37 -1.90 -12.19
CA GLN A 33 6.33 -1.65 -11.12
C GLN A 33 5.65 -1.61 -9.76
N LEU A 34 4.46 -1.03 -9.64
CA LEU A 34 3.66 -1.06 -8.42
C LEU A 34 3.28 -2.48 -8.02
N ASP A 35 2.83 -3.30 -8.98
CA ASP A 35 2.53 -4.71 -8.74
C ASP A 35 3.76 -5.47 -8.22
N ALA A 36 4.88 -5.37 -8.94
CA ALA A 36 6.10 -6.08 -8.58
C ALA A 36 6.70 -5.62 -7.24
N LEU A 37 6.65 -4.31 -6.97
CA LEU A 37 7.17 -3.74 -5.74
C LEU A 37 6.29 -4.08 -4.54
N LEU A 38 4.97 -4.11 -4.73
CA LEU A 38 4.02 -4.05 -3.63
C LEU A 38 2.84 -5.01 -3.80
N LEU A 39 1.93 -4.80 -4.77
CA LEU A 39 0.62 -5.47 -4.77
C LEU A 39 0.67 -6.99 -5.02
N GLN A 40 1.75 -7.47 -5.64
CA GLN A 40 2.02 -8.90 -5.88
C GLN A 40 3.22 -9.40 -5.08
N HIS A 41 3.76 -8.59 -4.17
CA HIS A 41 4.83 -9.03 -3.28
C HIS A 41 4.29 -10.15 -2.36
N PRO A 42 5.03 -11.26 -2.14
CA PRO A 42 4.55 -12.37 -1.31
C PRO A 42 4.10 -11.98 0.11
N ASP A 43 4.69 -10.91 0.62
CA ASP A 43 4.43 -10.41 1.98
C ASP A 43 3.28 -9.42 2.04
N PHE A 44 2.78 -8.96 0.88
CA PHE A 44 1.68 -8.01 0.81
C PHE A 44 0.41 -8.62 1.38
N SER A 45 -0.23 -7.91 2.30
CA SER A 45 -1.47 -8.34 2.91
C SER A 45 -2.59 -7.34 2.65
N PRO A 46 -3.52 -7.62 1.72
CA PRO A 46 -4.70 -6.78 1.50
C PRO A 46 -5.54 -6.61 2.77
N GLU A 47 -5.62 -7.65 3.61
CA GLU A 47 -6.39 -7.66 4.86
C GLU A 47 -5.86 -6.66 5.90
N TYR A 48 -4.54 -6.44 5.91
CA TYR A 48 -3.86 -5.52 6.83
C TYR A 48 -3.31 -4.27 6.14
N THR A 49 -3.73 -4.02 4.90
CA THR A 49 -3.45 -2.81 4.15
C THR A 49 -4.67 -1.92 4.19
N PHE A 50 -4.48 -0.63 4.48
CA PHE A 50 -5.57 0.31 4.65
C PHE A 50 -5.38 1.54 3.77
N VAL A 51 -6.51 2.08 3.32
CA VAL A 51 -6.57 3.34 2.61
C VAL A 51 -7.39 4.34 3.40
N LEU A 52 -7.01 5.61 3.31
CA LEU A 52 -7.82 6.73 3.73
C LEU A 52 -8.55 7.24 2.49
N GLU A 53 -9.88 7.11 2.48
CA GLU A 53 -10.74 7.60 1.40
C GLU A 53 -11.55 8.82 1.87
N ASP A 54 -11.71 9.83 1.03
CA ASP A 54 -12.72 10.87 1.20
C ASP A 54 -13.43 11.13 -0.14
N ASN A 55 -14.76 11.06 -0.14
CA ASN A 55 -15.59 11.27 -1.33
C ASN A 55 -15.12 10.50 -2.59
N GLY A 56 -14.71 9.24 -2.43
CA GLY A 56 -14.21 8.39 -3.52
C GLY A 56 -12.77 8.67 -3.96
N GLN A 57 -12.06 9.57 -3.31
CA GLN A 57 -10.64 9.85 -3.54
C GLN A 57 -9.78 9.19 -2.47
N LEU A 58 -8.70 8.53 -2.87
CA LEU A 58 -7.70 8.04 -1.92
C LEU A 58 -6.74 9.17 -1.55
N LEU A 59 -6.74 9.51 -0.27
CA LEU A 59 -5.90 10.54 0.33
C LEU A 59 -4.75 9.98 1.14
N GLY A 60 -4.79 8.68 1.44
CA GLY A 60 -3.73 8.05 2.22
C GLY A 60 -3.71 6.55 2.06
N PHE A 61 -2.57 5.97 2.39
CA PHE A 61 -2.31 4.54 2.21
C PHE A 61 -1.28 4.06 3.24
N VAL A 62 -1.51 2.89 3.82
CA VAL A 62 -0.52 2.14 4.58
C VAL A 62 -0.41 0.73 4.06
N ASN A 63 0.82 0.28 3.80
CA ASN A 63 1.09 -1.08 3.32
C ASN A 63 1.25 -2.06 4.48
N GLY A 64 0.37 -3.05 4.58
CA GLY A 64 0.48 -4.15 5.53
C GLY A 64 1.32 -5.31 5.00
N CYS A 65 2.26 -5.78 5.81
CA CYS A 65 3.12 -6.91 5.51
C CYS A 65 2.98 -8.02 6.54
N THR A 66 2.78 -9.27 6.07
CA THR A 66 2.72 -10.48 6.90
C THR A 66 3.52 -11.60 6.26
N GLY A 67 4.03 -12.54 7.07
CA GLY A 67 4.82 -13.66 6.57
C GLY A 67 5.66 -14.30 7.67
N SER A 68 5.85 -15.62 7.61
CA SER A 68 6.60 -16.37 8.63
C SER A 68 8.12 -16.13 8.57
N HIS A 69 8.64 -15.65 7.44
CA HIS A 69 10.04 -15.24 7.28
C HIS A 69 10.32 -13.83 7.81
N ILE A 70 9.29 -13.03 8.06
CA ILE A 70 9.42 -11.73 8.73
C ILE A 70 9.42 -11.98 10.25
N PRO A 71 10.32 -11.38 11.04
CA PRO A 71 10.38 -11.61 12.49
C PRO A 71 9.02 -11.35 13.18
N LYS A 72 8.30 -12.42 13.56
CA LYS A 72 6.93 -12.37 14.11
C LYS A 72 5.89 -11.77 13.15
N GLY A 73 6.14 -11.76 11.84
CA GLY A 73 5.19 -11.25 10.85
C GLY A 73 3.93 -12.11 10.72
N ASP A 74 3.99 -13.36 11.14
CA ASP A 74 2.87 -14.30 11.28
C ASP A 74 1.97 -14.03 12.50
N VAL A 75 2.47 -13.28 13.50
CA VAL A 75 1.72 -12.97 14.74
C VAL A 75 1.21 -11.53 14.77
N ARG A 76 2.03 -10.55 14.36
CA ARG A 76 1.69 -9.11 14.50
C ARG A 76 1.69 -8.31 13.21
N GLY A 77 2.27 -8.83 12.13
CA GLY A 77 2.49 -8.08 10.90
C GLY A 77 3.32 -6.80 11.10
N TYR A 78 3.51 -6.05 10.01
CA TYR A 78 4.24 -4.79 9.97
C TYR A 78 3.59 -3.83 8.99
N LEU A 79 3.80 -2.52 9.19
CA LEU A 79 3.51 -1.51 8.18
C LEU A 79 4.82 -1.10 7.51
N SER A 80 4.95 -1.33 6.20
CA SER A 80 6.23 -1.07 5.50
C SER A 80 6.34 0.35 4.95
N CYS A 81 5.21 1.01 4.67
CA CYS A 81 5.17 2.40 4.23
C CYS A 81 3.83 3.07 4.57
N LEU A 82 3.87 4.41 4.60
CA LEU A 82 2.73 5.30 4.81
C LEU A 82 2.83 6.43 3.78
N LEU A 83 1.72 6.72 3.10
CA LEU A 83 1.55 7.86 2.20
C LEU A 83 0.36 8.70 2.65
N LEU A 84 0.51 10.04 2.62
CA LEU A 84 -0.49 11.06 2.93
C LEU A 84 -0.33 12.26 1.99
#